data_AF-A0A3N5BK66-F1
#
_entry.id   AF-A0A3N5BK66-F1
#
_cell.length_a   1.000
_cell.length_b   1.000
_cell.length_c   1.000
_cell.angle_alpha   90.00
_cell.angle_beta   90.00
_cell.angle_gamma   90.00
#
_symmetry.space_group_name_H-M   'P 1'
#
loop_
_entity.id
_entity.type
_entity.pdbx_description
1 polymer ?
#
loop_
_entity_poly.entity_id
_entity_poly.type
_entity_poly.pdbx_seq_one_letter_code
_entity_poly.pdbx_strand_id
1 'polypeptide(L)'
;MGNNFKYFVYGIIGLAAIGLLYNLFFNTVSFFKSILMMVGFAVILGFVIYYFLIGRHKSSVSSGYRKAVKQSRKKYGKANSTYSSNTSKPGKIQRHSKKASHLTVIKGNKK
;
A
#
# COMPACT_ATOMS: atom_id res chain seq x y z
N MET A 1 -1.50 -35.41 33.62
CA MET A 1 -1.50 -36.20 32.37
C MET A 1 -0.86 -37.55 32.66
N GLY A 2 -1.62 -38.64 32.65
CA GLY A 2 -1.14 -39.97 33.05
C GLY A 2 -0.13 -40.57 32.05
N ASN A 3 0.76 -41.43 32.54
CA ASN A 3 1.84 -42.04 31.75
C ASN A 3 1.36 -42.75 30.47
N ASN A 4 0.11 -43.20 30.44
CA ASN A 4 -0.54 -43.79 29.26
C ASN A 4 -0.62 -42.84 28.06
N PHE A 5 -0.78 -41.53 28.31
CA PHE A 5 -0.80 -40.51 27.27
C PHE A 5 0.59 -40.34 26.63
N LYS A 6 1.67 -40.52 27.41
CA LYS A 6 3.04 -40.46 26.88
C LYS A 6 3.31 -41.60 25.90
N TYR A 7 2.90 -42.83 26.23
CA TYR A 7 3.01 -43.97 25.32
C TYR A 7 2.20 -43.79 24.03
N PHE A 8 1.00 -43.20 24.14
CA PHE A 8 0.20 -42.86 22.97
C PHE A 8 0.89 -41.83 22.06
N VAL A 9 1.45 -40.78 22.65
CA VAL A 9 2.22 -39.76 21.91
C VAL A 9 3.47 -40.36 21.27
N TYR A 10 4.22 -41.20 21.98
CA TYR A 10 5.37 -41.91 21.41
C TYR A 10 4.97 -42.88 20.29
N GLY A 11 3.80 -43.52 20.40
CA GLY A 11 3.24 -44.35 19.33
C GLY A 11 2.97 -43.54 18.06
N ILE A 12 2.35 -42.37 18.18
CA ILE A 12 2.10 -41.47 17.04
C ILE A 12 3.41 -41.00 16.40
N ILE A 13 4.39 -40.60 17.24
CA ILE A 13 5.69 -40.13 16.76
C ILE A 13 6.43 -41.26 16.03
N GLY A 14 6.42 -42.47 16.58
CA GLY A 14 7.04 -43.65 15.94
C GLY A 14 6.39 -44.00 14.60
N LEU A 15 5.06 -43.97 14.53
CA LEU A 15 4.31 -44.25 13.30
C LEU A 15 4.56 -43.18 12.23
N ALA A 16 4.65 -41.90 12.64
CA ALA A 16 5.01 -40.81 11.75
C ALA A 16 6.44 -40.96 11.21
N ALA A 17 7.40 -41.34 12.06
CA ALA A 17 8.77 -41.60 11.64
C ALA A 17 8.85 -42.74 10.61
N ILE A 18 8.13 -43.84 10.83
CA ILE A 18 8.06 -44.97 9.88
C ILE A 18 7.42 -44.53 8.56
N GLY A 19 6.32 -43.77 8.60
CA GLY A 19 5.67 -43.24 7.39
C GLY A 19 6.58 -42.29 6.60
N LEU A 20 7.40 -41.51 7.28
CA LEU A 20 8.42 -40.66 6.65
C LEU A 20 9.55 -41.48 6.03
N LEU A 21 10.08 -42.48 6.74
CA LEU A 21 11.10 -43.40 6.24
C LEU A 21 10.60 -44.17 5.00
N TYR A 22 9.37 -44.67 5.04
CA TYR A 22 8.75 -45.35 3.90
C TYR A 22 8.61 -44.42 2.69
N ASN A 23 8.14 -43.19 2.88
CA ASN A 23 8.11 -42.21 1.81
C ASN A 23 9.52 -41.86 1.30
N LEU A 24 10.52 -41.85 2.18
CA LEU A 24 11.91 -41.54 1.82
C LEU A 24 12.56 -42.64 0.98
N PHE A 25 12.24 -43.91 1.19
CA PHE A 25 12.83 -45.02 0.41
C PHE A 25 11.99 -45.41 -0.81
N PHE A 26 10.65 -45.39 -0.71
CA PHE A 26 9.76 -45.86 -1.78
C PHE A 26 9.22 -44.75 -2.68
N ASN A 27 9.21 -43.48 -2.22
CA ASN A 27 8.66 -42.34 -2.95
C ASN A 27 9.48 -41.06 -2.78
N THR A 28 10.81 -41.19 -2.69
CA THR A 28 11.76 -40.09 -2.43
C THR A 28 11.53 -38.92 -3.36
N VAL A 29 11.37 -39.20 -4.66
CA VAL A 29 11.17 -38.17 -5.70
C VAL A 29 9.89 -37.38 -5.47
N SER A 30 8.80 -38.04 -5.06
CA SER A 30 7.53 -37.37 -4.78
C SER A 30 7.59 -36.52 -3.50
N PHE A 31 8.26 -37.03 -2.47
CA PHE A 31 8.47 -36.30 -1.22
C PHE A 31 9.28 -35.01 -1.43
N PHE A 32 10.43 -35.09 -2.12
CA PHE A 32 11.23 -33.91 -2.43
C PHE A 32 10.51 -32.95 -3.37
N LYS A 33 9.77 -33.44 -4.38
CA LYS A 33 8.92 -32.59 -5.22
C LYS A 33 7.85 -31.87 -4.41
N SER A 34 7.25 -32.52 -3.42
CA SER A 34 6.21 -31.91 -2.57
C SER A 34 6.81 -30.84 -1.66
N ILE A 35 7.98 -31.08 -1.06
CA ILE A 35 8.74 -30.07 -0.29
C ILE A 35 9.07 -28.87 -1.18
N LEU A 36 9.55 -29.12 -2.40
CA LEU A 36 9.95 -28.06 -3.33
C LEU A 36 8.72 -27.27 -3.82
N MET A 37 7.61 -27.94 -4.07
CA MET A 37 6.33 -27.30 -4.40
C MET A 37 5.79 -26.48 -3.24
N MET A 38 5.85 -26.98 -2.01
CA MET A 38 5.38 -26.24 -0.83
C MET A 38 6.21 -24.97 -0.60
N VAL A 39 7.53 -25.08 -0.67
CA VAL A 39 8.43 -23.92 -0.59
C VAL A 39 8.18 -22.97 -1.76
N GLY A 40 8.06 -23.49 -2.98
CA GLY A 40 7.73 -22.70 -4.17
C GLY A 40 6.42 -21.93 -4.02
N PHE A 41 5.36 -22.59 -3.54
CA PHE A 41 4.07 -21.96 -3.26
C PHE A 41 4.19 -20.87 -2.18
N ALA A 42 4.90 -21.13 -1.09
CA ALA A 42 5.11 -20.13 -0.04
C ALA A 42 5.84 -18.89 -0.56
N VAL A 43 6.85 -19.08 -1.41
CA VAL A 43 7.58 -17.98 -2.06
C VAL A 43 6.67 -17.21 -3.01
N ILE A 44 5.89 -17.89 -3.86
CA ILE A 44 4.95 -17.25 -4.78
C ILE A 44 3.90 -16.44 -4.01
N LEU A 45 3.28 -17.05 -2.99
CA LEU A 45 2.27 -16.39 -2.17
C LEU A 45 2.86 -15.18 -1.43
N GLY A 46 4.03 -15.35 -0.82
CA GLY A 46 4.75 -14.27 -0.15
C GLY A 46 5.13 -13.14 -1.10
N PHE A 47 5.57 -13.46 -2.32
CA PHE A 47 5.88 -12.47 -3.34
C PHE A 47 4.64 -11.70 -3.81
N VAL A 48 3.53 -12.39 -4.05
CA VAL A 48 2.25 -11.76 -4.43
C VAL A 48 1.77 -10.81 -3.32
N ILE A 49 1.79 -11.27 -2.08
CA ILE A 49 1.43 -10.48 -0.89
C ILE A 49 2.36 -9.27 -0.77
N TYR A 50 3.67 -9.47 -0.83
CA TYR A 50 4.66 -8.38 -0.74
C TYR A 50 4.49 -7.34 -1.86
N TYR A 51 4.32 -7.79 -3.11
CA TYR A 51 4.16 -6.90 -4.24
C TYR A 51 2.85 -6.08 -4.14
N PHE A 52 1.76 -6.72 -3.75
CA PHE A 52 0.45 -6.08 -3.71
C PHE A 52 0.26 -5.18 -2.47
N LEU A 53 0.79 -5.59 -1.32
CA LEU A 53 0.61 -4.89 -0.04
C LEU A 53 1.77 -3.95 0.30
N ILE A 54 3.03 -4.32 0.05
CA ILE A 54 4.20 -3.47 0.35
C ILE A 54 4.62 -2.64 -0.87
N GLY A 55 4.55 -3.20 -2.09
CA GLY A 55 4.96 -2.52 -3.32
C GLY A 55 4.22 -1.20 -3.60
N ARG A 56 2.99 -1.07 -3.11
CA ARG A 56 2.17 0.17 -3.25
C ARG A 56 2.62 1.32 -2.35
N HIS A 57 3.35 1.04 -1.27
CA HIS A 57 3.75 2.02 -0.26
C HIS A 57 5.18 2.55 -0.44
N LYS A 58 5.93 2.05 -1.43
CA LYS A 58 7.30 2.50 -1.68
C LYS A 58 7.29 3.85 -2.42
N SER A 59 7.21 4.92 -1.64
CA SER A 59 7.72 6.26 -1.97
C SER A 59 7.22 6.91 -3.26
N SER A 60 5.91 6.86 -3.52
CA SER A 60 5.32 7.98 -4.25
C SER A 60 5.27 9.16 -3.29
N VAL A 61 6.21 10.10 -3.44
CA VAL A 61 6.04 11.48 -2.97
C VAL A 61 4.56 11.85 -3.07
N SER A 62 3.93 12.17 -1.93
CA SER A 62 2.46 12.28 -1.88
C SER A 62 1.99 13.16 -3.05
N SER A 63 0.93 12.74 -3.73
CA SER A 63 0.42 13.48 -4.89
C SER A 63 0.16 14.96 -4.52
N GLY A 64 -0.17 15.23 -3.25
CA GLY A 64 -0.24 16.56 -2.64
C GLY A 64 1.09 17.31 -2.62
N TYR A 65 2.19 16.69 -2.16
CA TYR A 65 3.51 17.32 -2.19
C TYR A 65 3.96 17.62 -3.62
N ARG A 66 3.77 16.69 -4.56
CA ARG A 66 4.13 16.91 -5.98
C ARG A 66 3.32 18.07 -6.59
N LYS A 67 2.05 18.23 -6.21
CA LYS A 67 1.21 19.37 -6.61
C LYS A 67 1.67 20.66 -5.95
N ALA A 68 1.98 20.64 -4.65
CA ALA A 68 2.47 21.79 -3.90
C ALA A 68 3.80 22.32 -4.43
N VAL A 69 4.75 21.44 -4.76
CA VAL A 69 6.03 21.83 -5.38
C VAL A 69 5.83 22.42 -6.78
N LYS A 70 4.93 21.85 -7.59
CA LYS A 70 4.59 22.44 -8.90
C LYS A 70 3.96 23.82 -8.73
N GLN A 71 3.11 24.01 -7.73
CA GLN A 71 2.46 25.29 -7.46
C GLN A 71 3.44 26.33 -6.92
N SER A 72 4.35 25.95 -6.01
CA SER A 72 5.39 26.85 -5.47
C SER A 72 6.39 27.26 -6.57
N ARG A 73 6.82 26.32 -7.41
CA ARG A 73 7.66 26.63 -8.58
C ARG A 73 6.95 27.48 -9.61
N LYS A 74 5.64 27.34 -9.81
CA LYS A 74 4.88 28.27 -10.69
C LYS A 74 4.75 29.68 -10.10
N LYS A 75 4.58 29.79 -8.77
CA LYS A 75 4.39 31.08 -8.08
C LYS A 75 5.71 31.85 -7.88
N TYR A 76 6.81 31.15 -7.64
CA TYR A 76 8.09 31.75 -7.27
C TYR A 76 9.27 31.38 -8.19
N GLY A 77 9.09 30.45 -9.12
CA GLY A 77 10.17 29.98 -10.02
C GLY A 77 10.50 30.90 -11.19
N LYS A 78 9.82 32.03 -11.32
CA LYS A 78 10.21 33.15 -12.20
C LYS A 78 10.60 34.37 -11.36
N ALA A 79 11.50 34.19 -10.40
CA ALA A 79 12.11 35.30 -9.67
C ALA A 79 13.64 35.29 -9.84
N ASN A 80 14.10 35.30 -11.09
CA ASN A 80 15.27 36.11 -11.43
C ASN A 80 14.74 37.51 -11.75
N SER A 81 14.47 38.30 -10.72
CA SER A 81 14.59 39.76 -10.75
C SER A 81 14.15 40.30 -9.40
N THR A 82 15.17 40.77 -8.68
CA THR A 82 15.11 41.92 -7.77
C THR A 82 14.31 41.73 -6.48
N TYR A 83 15.08 41.59 -5.41
CA TYR A 83 14.69 41.91 -4.04
C TYR A 83 13.82 43.18 -4.01
N SER A 84 12.56 43.03 -3.64
CA SER A 84 11.78 44.14 -3.08
C SER A 84 11.18 43.64 -1.78
N SER A 85 11.85 44.03 -0.69
CA SER A 85 11.37 43.94 0.67
C SER A 85 10.10 44.79 0.82
N ASN A 86 8.95 44.19 0.61
CA ASN A 86 7.68 44.76 1.04
C ASN A 86 6.95 43.75 1.91
N THR A 87 7.21 43.86 3.22
CA THR A 87 6.41 43.31 4.30
C THR A 87 4.96 43.81 4.18
N SER A 88 4.13 43.10 3.41
CA SER A 88 2.69 43.26 3.46
C SER A 88 2.06 41.96 4.01
N LYS A 89 1.35 42.15 5.13
CA LYS A 89 0.71 41.12 5.96
C LYS A 89 -0.15 40.16 5.12
N PRO A 90 -0.25 38.87 5.48
CA PRO A 90 -1.11 37.94 4.74
C PRO A 90 -2.59 38.31 4.95
N GLY A 91 -3.25 38.74 3.87
CA GLY A 91 -4.69 39.00 3.85
C GLY A 91 -5.53 37.73 4.09
N LYS A 92 -6.61 37.87 4.86
CA LYS A 92 -7.56 36.79 5.18
C LYS A 92 -8.06 36.06 3.93
N ILE A 93 -8.03 34.73 3.99
CA ILE A 93 -8.61 33.83 2.98
C ILE A 93 -10.14 34.00 3.00
N GLN A 94 -10.70 34.64 1.97
CA GLN A 94 -12.15 34.68 1.76
C GLN A 94 -12.62 33.36 1.13
N ARG A 95 -13.46 32.63 1.86
CA ARG A 95 -14.10 31.40 1.36
C ARG A 95 -15.18 31.79 0.34
N HIS A 96 -15.01 31.35 -0.91
CA HIS A 96 -16.02 31.52 -1.95
C HIS A 96 -17.27 30.70 -1.61
N SER A 97 -18.34 31.38 -1.19
CA SER A 97 -19.68 30.78 -1.06
C SER A 97 -20.21 30.44 -2.46
N LYS A 98 -20.77 29.24 -2.61
CA LYS A 98 -21.29 28.73 -3.89
C LYS A 98 -22.49 29.57 -4.34
N LYS A 99 -22.48 29.95 -5.62
CA LYS A 99 -23.46 30.81 -6.27
C LYS A 99 -24.88 30.24 -6.16
N ALA A 100 -25.81 31.05 -5.66
CA ALA A 100 -27.24 30.79 -5.77
C ALA A 100 -27.74 31.28 -7.14
N SER A 101 -28.48 30.39 -7.79
CA SER A 101 -29.17 30.56 -9.06
C SER A 101 -30.29 31.61 -8.94
N HIS A 102 -30.23 32.70 -9.71
CA HIS A 102 -31.28 33.09 -10.66
C HIS A 102 -30.99 34.44 -11.33
N LEU A 103 -31.19 34.46 -12.64
CA LEU A 103 -31.12 35.63 -13.51
C LEU A 103 -32.35 36.50 -13.28
N THR A 104 -32.17 37.80 -13.06
CA THR A 104 -33.23 38.79 -13.25
C THR A 104 -32.81 39.75 -14.36
N VAL A 105 -33.65 39.81 -15.39
CA VAL A 105 -33.50 40.70 -16.53
C VAL A 105 -33.79 42.13 -16.07
N ILE A 106 -32.84 43.04 -16.24
CA ILE A 106 -33.06 44.47 -16.05
C ILE A 106 -33.96 44.95 -17.20
N LYS A 107 -35.23 45.24 -16.89
CA LYS A 107 -36.15 45.88 -17.85
C LYS A 107 -35.80 47.37 -17.89
N GLY A 108 -34.97 47.77 -18.85
CA GLY A 108 -34.70 49.18 -19.15
C GLY A 108 -35.88 49.81 -19.89
N ASN A 109 -36.33 50.96 -19.40
CA ASN A 109 -37.44 51.75 -19.90
C ASN A 109 -37.21 52.19 -21.36
N LYS A 110 -38.12 51.86 -22.30
CA LYS A 110 -38.15 52.51 -23.61
C LYS A 110 -39.13 53.68 -23.54
N LYS A 111 -38.58 54.88 -23.74
CA LYS A 111 -39.18 56.17 -24.11
C LYS A 111 -40.46 56.58 -23.41
#